data_AF-A0A3Q8XN77-F1
#
_entry.id   AF-A0A3Q8XN77-F1
#
_cell.length_a   1.000
_cell.length_b   1.000
_cell.length_c   1.000
_cell.angle_alpha   90.00
_cell.angle_beta   90.00
_cell.angle_gamma   90.00
#
_symmetry.space_group_name_H-M   'P 1'
#
loop_
_entity.id
_entity.type
_entity.pdbx_description
1 polymer ?
#
loop_
_entity_poly.entity_id
_entity_poly.type
_entity_poly.pdbx_seq_one_letter_code
_entity_poly.pdbx_strand_id
1 'polypeptide(L)'
;MLTDSNLDRHIHDYANFGSQTPFISVASGCVERDTLLSQNHVYSALTTALDFATDAGQHPGALFYGWVLVALNPAVPLSAVAEEIRDLNVHHRWSPFQLEGEITAKVHIPANQIRSVEWWDGKNGRTTLAATFSNPGFIAPTPIINVRDLF
;
A
#
# COMPACT_ATOMS: atom_id res chain seq x y z
N MET A 1 18.48 1.04 -7.06
CA MET A 1 18.62 2.51 -6.93
C MET A 1 17.23 3.14 -7.06
N LEU A 2 16.89 4.12 -6.21
CA LEU A 2 15.61 4.83 -6.29
C LEU A 2 15.58 5.74 -7.52
N THR A 3 14.86 5.33 -8.56
CA THR A 3 14.74 6.06 -9.84
C THR A 3 13.34 5.87 -10.40
N ASP A 4 12.87 6.83 -11.20
CA ASP A 4 11.55 6.75 -11.85
C ASP A 4 11.43 5.51 -12.74
N SER A 5 12.50 5.11 -13.43
CA SER A 5 12.48 3.89 -14.25
C SER A 5 12.29 2.62 -13.42
N ASN A 6 12.85 2.55 -12.21
CA ASN A 6 12.64 1.39 -11.34
C ASN A 6 11.26 1.41 -10.70
N LEU A 7 10.68 2.60 -10.46
CA LEU A 7 9.31 2.72 -10.00
C LEU A 7 8.34 2.26 -11.09
N ASP A 8 8.54 2.71 -12.31
CA ASP A 8 7.75 2.32 -13.48
C ASP A 8 7.79 0.80 -13.70
N ARG A 9 8.96 0.16 -13.57
CA ARG A 9 9.08 -1.30 -13.61
C ARG A 9 8.41 -2.00 -12.43
N HIS A 10 8.48 -1.44 -11.23
CA HIS A 10 7.82 -1.99 -10.06
C HIS A 10 6.31 -2.09 -10.28
N ILE A 11 5.73 -1.02 -10.83
CA ILE A 11 4.28 -0.92 -11.02
C ILE A 11 3.82 -1.75 -12.23
N HIS A 12 4.53 -1.66 -13.36
CA HIS A 12 4.03 -2.21 -14.63
C HIS A 12 4.64 -3.56 -15.02
N ASP A 13 5.74 -3.96 -14.39
CA ASP A 13 6.50 -5.16 -14.76
C ASP A 13 7.02 -5.93 -13.53
N TYR A 14 6.17 -5.99 -12.50
CA TYR A 14 6.50 -6.64 -11.23
C TYR A 14 6.90 -8.11 -11.41
N ALA A 15 6.25 -8.83 -12.34
CA ALA A 15 6.53 -10.23 -12.61
C ALA A 15 7.99 -10.48 -13.05
N ASN A 16 8.58 -9.57 -13.82
CA ASN A 16 9.95 -9.71 -14.32
C ASN A 16 10.99 -9.01 -13.43
N PHE A 17 10.62 -7.89 -12.78
CA PHE A 17 11.57 -7.01 -12.08
C PHE A 17 11.27 -6.77 -10.59
N GLY A 18 10.14 -7.26 -10.06
CA GLY A 18 9.68 -6.95 -8.70
C GLY A 18 10.75 -7.18 -7.63
N SER A 19 11.39 -8.35 -7.66
CA SER A 19 12.47 -8.72 -6.72
C SER A 19 13.74 -7.85 -6.80
N GLN A 20 13.90 -7.07 -7.86
CA GLN A 20 15.05 -6.20 -8.11
C GLN A 20 14.74 -4.73 -7.84
N THR A 21 13.46 -4.39 -7.67
CA THR A 21 13.02 -3.03 -7.44
C THR A 21 13.21 -2.63 -5.97
N PRO A 22 13.67 -1.39 -5.67
CA PRO A 22 13.93 -0.92 -4.31
C PRO A 22 12.65 -0.42 -3.59
N PHE A 23 11.52 -1.05 -3.89
CA PHE A 23 10.19 -0.59 -3.53
C PHE A 23 9.39 -1.70 -2.85
N ILE A 24 8.49 -1.30 -1.96
CA ILE A 24 7.60 -2.14 -1.19
C ILE A 24 6.19 -1.70 -1.52
N SER A 25 5.38 -2.60 -2.10
CA SER A 25 3.97 -2.34 -2.36
C SER A 25 3.20 -2.26 -1.05
N VAL A 26 2.37 -1.23 -0.90
CA VAL A 26 1.49 -1.00 0.25
C VAL A 26 0.10 -0.68 -0.26
N ALA A 27 -0.95 -1.18 0.38
CA ALA A 27 -2.33 -0.84 0.04
C ALA A 27 -2.88 0.20 1.02
N SER A 28 -3.46 1.28 0.49
CA SER A 28 -4.24 2.25 1.29
C SER A 28 -5.75 2.19 1.01
N GLY A 29 -6.16 1.35 0.07
CA GLY A 29 -7.51 1.34 -0.48
C GLY A 29 -7.78 2.57 -1.34
N CYS A 30 -8.84 2.51 -2.12
CA CYS A 30 -9.28 3.63 -2.95
C CYS A 30 -10.77 3.56 -3.25
N VAL A 31 -11.27 4.64 -3.86
CA VAL A 31 -12.64 4.72 -4.35
C VAL A 31 -12.59 5.08 -5.83
N GLU A 32 -13.12 4.21 -6.67
CA GLU A 32 -13.42 4.53 -8.05
C GLU A 32 -14.81 5.17 -8.13
N ARG A 33 -14.93 6.21 -8.93
CA ARG A 33 -16.21 6.87 -9.21
C ARG A 33 -16.63 6.51 -10.62
N ASP A 34 -17.55 5.57 -10.75
CA ASP A 34 -18.19 5.27 -12.03
C ASP A 34 -19.23 6.35 -12.32
N THR A 35 -18.89 7.24 -13.24
CA THR A 35 -19.77 8.34 -13.65
C THR A 35 -20.92 7.89 -14.54
N LEU A 36 -20.77 6.77 -15.27
CA LEU A 36 -21.81 6.23 -16.14
C LEU A 36 -22.93 5.60 -15.31
N LEU A 37 -22.55 4.85 -14.26
CA LEU A 37 -23.50 4.22 -13.34
C LEU A 37 -23.87 5.11 -12.15
N SER A 38 -23.20 6.26 -11.98
CA SER A 38 -23.33 7.14 -10.81
C SER A 38 -23.11 6.37 -9.49
N GLN A 39 -22.11 5.51 -9.48
CA GLN A 39 -21.78 4.63 -8.35
C GLN A 39 -20.34 4.84 -7.89
N ASN A 40 -20.11 4.59 -6.60
CA ASN A 40 -18.78 4.54 -6.02
C ASN A 40 -18.41 3.08 -5.76
N HIS A 41 -17.32 2.61 -6.36
CA HIS A 41 -16.75 1.30 -6.06
C HIS A 41 -15.62 1.49 -5.05
N VAL A 42 -15.75 0.85 -3.88
CA VAL A 42 -14.76 0.95 -2.80
C VAL A 42 -13.86 -0.27 -2.83
N TYR A 43 -12.57 -0.03 -3.02
CA TYR A 43 -11.52 -1.03 -2.94
C TYR A 43 -10.85 -0.92 -1.58
N SER A 44 -11.11 -1.89 -0.71
CA SER A 44 -10.61 -1.84 0.66
C SER A 44 -9.12 -2.20 0.70
N ALA A 45 -8.34 -1.41 1.44
CA ALA A 45 -6.92 -1.68 1.67
C ALA A 45 -6.69 -3.10 2.21
N LEU A 46 -7.59 -3.53 3.11
CA LEU A 46 -7.54 -4.84 3.74
C LEU A 46 -7.71 -5.96 2.73
N THR A 47 -8.74 -5.89 1.89
CA THR A 47 -9.05 -6.93 0.90
C THR A 47 -7.91 -7.07 -0.09
N THR A 48 -7.46 -5.96 -0.67
CA THR A 48 -6.33 -5.94 -1.60
C THR A 48 -5.06 -6.50 -0.96
N ALA A 49 -4.68 -5.99 0.22
CA ALA A 49 -3.47 -6.46 0.89
C ALA A 49 -3.55 -7.94 1.26
N LEU A 50 -4.73 -8.42 1.67
CA LEU A 50 -4.95 -9.81 2.04
C LEU A 50 -4.86 -10.73 0.82
N ASP A 51 -5.45 -10.33 -0.30
CA ASP A 51 -5.36 -11.07 -1.56
C ASP A 51 -3.89 -11.19 -2.01
N PHE A 52 -3.11 -10.11 -1.93
CA PHE A 52 -1.67 -10.18 -2.21
C PHE A 52 -0.90 -11.04 -1.22
N ALA A 53 -1.12 -10.85 0.08
CA ALA A 53 -0.37 -11.55 1.12
C ALA A 53 -0.63 -13.06 1.12
N THR A 54 -1.81 -13.48 0.68
CA THR A 54 -2.25 -14.89 0.71
C THR A 54 -2.35 -15.53 -0.67
N ASP A 55 -1.95 -14.82 -1.74
CA ASP A 55 -2.15 -15.24 -3.13
C ASP A 55 -3.62 -15.67 -3.35
N ALA A 56 -4.55 -14.75 -3.11
CA ALA A 56 -5.99 -14.98 -3.12
C ALA A 56 -6.41 -16.21 -2.28
N GLY A 57 -5.89 -16.32 -1.06
CA GLY A 57 -6.19 -17.40 -0.12
C GLY A 57 -5.63 -18.77 -0.51
N GLN A 58 -4.63 -18.85 -1.39
CA GLN A 58 -3.92 -20.10 -1.68
C GLN A 58 -2.81 -20.41 -0.67
N HIS A 59 -2.23 -19.39 -0.04
CA HIS A 59 -1.09 -19.53 0.86
C HIS A 59 -1.30 -18.71 2.15
N PRO A 60 -0.70 -19.12 3.29
CA PRO A 60 -0.63 -18.28 4.49
C PRO A 60 0.14 -16.99 4.21
N GLY A 61 -0.26 -15.91 4.88
CA GLY A 61 0.30 -14.57 4.69
C GLY A 61 0.26 -13.72 5.94
N ALA A 62 0.91 -12.56 5.90
CA ALA A 62 0.89 -11.59 6.98
C ALA A 62 0.54 -10.19 6.48
N LEU A 63 -0.26 -9.47 7.26
CA LEU A 63 -0.61 -8.08 7.02
C LEU A 63 0.05 -7.18 8.05
N PHE A 64 0.81 -6.21 7.56
CA PHE A 64 1.43 -5.18 8.39
C PHE A 64 0.61 -3.90 8.30
N TYR A 65 0.14 -3.44 9.46
CA TYR A 65 -0.62 -2.20 9.57
C TYR A 65 0.32 -1.10 10.05
N GLY A 66 0.38 0.00 9.31
CA GLY A 66 1.26 1.11 9.66
C GLY A 66 0.91 2.39 8.90
N TRP A 67 1.82 3.34 8.94
CA TRP A 67 1.73 4.58 8.18
C TRP A 67 3.03 4.83 7.42
N VAL A 68 2.93 5.56 6.32
CA VAL A 68 4.06 6.09 5.55
C VAL A 68 3.78 7.55 5.21
N LEU A 69 4.83 8.33 4.94
CA LEU A 69 4.69 9.69 4.45
C LEU A 69 4.52 9.67 2.93
N VAL A 70 3.59 10.44 2.40
CA VAL A 70 3.48 10.69 0.94
C VAL A 70 3.70 12.17 0.67
N ALA A 71 4.37 12.49 -0.44
CA ALA A 71 4.55 13.87 -0.88
C ALA A 71 3.47 14.27 -1.89
N LEU A 72 3.22 15.58 -1.98
CA LEU A 72 2.30 16.17 -2.95
C LEU A 72 2.82 16.17 -4.40
N ASN A 73 4.08 15.78 -4.60
CA ASN A 73 4.74 15.69 -5.89
C ASN A 73 5.57 14.39 -5.93
N PRO A 74 5.90 13.87 -7.13
CA PRO A 74 6.77 12.71 -7.24
C PRO A 74 8.10 12.98 -6.53
N ALA A 75 8.49 12.09 -5.63
CA ALA A 75 9.63 12.28 -4.75
C ALA A 75 10.58 11.09 -4.80
N VAL A 76 10.65 10.38 -5.92
CA VAL A 76 11.28 9.06 -6.05
C VAL A 76 12.67 8.95 -5.41
N PRO A 77 13.60 9.92 -5.56
CA PRO A 77 14.91 9.85 -4.93
C PRO A 77 14.90 9.94 -3.39
N LEU A 78 13.85 10.48 -2.77
CA LEU A 78 13.72 10.66 -1.31
C LEU A 78 13.25 9.37 -0.65
N SER A 79 14.17 8.62 -0.04
CA SER A 79 13.88 7.30 0.56
C SER A 79 12.86 7.30 1.71
N ALA A 80 12.66 8.45 2.37
CA ALA A 80 11.78 8.57 3.54
C ALA A 80 10.30 8.80 3.18
N VAL A 81 9.98 8.93 1.89
CA VAL A 81 8.65 9.29 1.40
C VAL A 81 8.18 8.22 0.42
N ALA A 82 6.98 7.68 0.61
CA ALA A 82 6.31 6.78 -0.32
C ALA A 82 5.69 7.55 -1.50
N GLU A 83 5.42 6.84 -2.59
CA GLU A 83 4.79 7.38 -3.78
C GLU A 83 3.31 6.98 -3.81
N GLU A 84 2.41 7.97 -3.92
CA GLU A 84 0.98 7.75 -4.03
C GLU A 84 0.59 7.48 -5.49
N ILE A 85 0.83 6.26 -5.97
CA ILE A 85 0.66 5.87 -7.37
C ILE A 85 -0.77 6.04 -7.86
N ARG A 86 -1.75 5.93 -6.95
CA ARG A 86 -3.17 6.16 -7.26
C ARG A 86 -3.54 7.61 -7.60
N ASP A 87 -2.75 8.60 -7.17
CA ASP A 87 -3.07 10.02 -7.41
C ASP A 87 -2.68 10.43 -8.82
N LEU A 88 -3.68 10.55 -9.69
CA LEU A 88 -3.51 10.98 -11.08
C LEU A 88 -3.00 12.41 -11.24
N ASN A 89 -3.04 13.24 -10.20
CA ASN A 89 -2.42 14.56 -10.26
C ASN A 89 -0.90 14.47 -10.11
N VAL A 90 -0.40 13.38 -9.51
CA VAL A 90 1.02 13.12 -9.23
C VAL A 90 1.61 12.16 -10.27
N HIS A 91 0.92 11.04 -10.55
CA HIS A 91 1.36 9.98 -11.45
C HIS A 91 0.35 9.79 -12.60
N HIS A 92 0.63 10.39 -13.76
CA HIS A 92 -0.34 10.48 -14.88
C HIS A 92 -0.29 9.27 -15.83
N ARG A 93 0.73 8.42 -15.68
CA ARG A 93 0.86 7.21 -16.50
C ARG A 93 -0.21 6.21 -16.08
N TRP A 94 -0.78 5.55 -17.06
CA TRP A 94 -1.76 4.49 -16.83
C TRP A 94 -1.11 3.32 -16.08
N SER A 95 -1.78 2.85 -15.02
CA SER A 95 -1.41 1.63 -14.28
C SER A 95 -2.67 0.77 -14.07
N PRO A 96 -2.60 -0.56 -14.27
CA PRO A 96 -3.73 -1.45 -14.00
C PRO A 96 -4.03 -1.57 -12.49
N PHE A 97 -3.03 -1.34 -11.64
CA PHE A 97 -3.11 -1.48 -10.18
C PHE A 97 -3.53 -0.18 -9.49
N GLN A 98 -3.82 0.87 -10.26
CA GLN A 98 -4.22 2.17 -9.73
C GLN A 98 -5.46 2.06 -8.82
N LEU A 99 -6.42 1.20 -9.20
CA LEU A 99 -7.67 0.96 -8.46
C LEU A 99 -7.50 -0.02 -7.30
N GLU A 100 -6.30 -0.52 -7.05
CA GLU A 100 -6.02 -1.33 -5.86
C GLU A 100 -5.58 -0.46 -4.68
N GLY A 101 -5.56 0.86 -4.87
CA GLY A 101 -5.12 1.82 -3.86
C GLY A 101 -3.63 1.67 -3.53
N GLU A 102 -2.84 1.32 -4.55
CA GLU A 102 -1.40 1.14 -4.39
C GLU A 102 -0.71 2.44 -3.96
N ILE A 103 0.01 2.35 -2.85
CA ILE A 103 1.04 3.27 -2.42
C ILE A 103 2.34 2.51 -2.42
N THR A 104 3.37 3.04 -3.05
CA THR A 104 4.67 2.37 -3.09
C THR A 104 5.58 2.98 -2.02
N ALA A 105 5.80 2.25 -0.93
CA ALA A 105 6.85 2.57 0.02
C ALA A 105 8.22 2.27 -0.60
N LYS A 106 9.25 2.99 -0.17
CA LYS A 106 10.62 2.80 -0.67
C LYS A 106 11.35 1.76 0.18
N VAL A 107 12.66 1.66 -0.04
CA VAL A 107 13.66 0.78 0.59
C VAL A 107 13.37 0.32 2.03
N HIS A 108 12.77 1.16 2.87
CA HIS A 108 12.57 0.85 4.28
C HIS A 108 11.34 1.55 4.86
N ILE A 109 10.48 0.79 5.55
CA ILE A 109 9.45 1.30 6.46
C ILE A 109 9.96 1.08 7.90
N PRO A 110 10.28 2.15 8.65
CA PRO A 110 10.72 2.03 10.04
C PRO A 110 9.73 1.24 10.92
N ALA A 111 10.28 0.38 11.79
CA ALA A 111 9.48 -0.48 12.67
C ALA A 111 8.51 0.31 13.58
N ASN A 112 8.89 1.52 14.02
CA ASN A 112 8.02 2.37 14.83
C ASN A 112 6.83 2.96 14.05
N GLN A 113 6.80 2.84 12.72
CA GLN A 113 5.65 3.17 11.88
C GLN A 113 4.65 2.01 11.74
N ILE A 114 5.06 0.80 12.14
CA ILE A 114 4.21 -0.40 12.12
C ILE A 114 3.47 -0.50 13.45
N ARG A 115 2.14 -0.46 13.40
CA ARG A 115 1.24 -0.57 14.56
C ARG A 115 1.09 -2.02 15.02
N SER A 116 0.85 -2.92 14.06
CA SER A 116 0.52 -4.30 14.35
C SER A 116 0.77 -5.18 13.12
N VAL A 117 0.87 -6.48 13.37
CA VAL A 117 0.86 -7.51 12.33
C VAL A 117 -0.28 -8.49 12.59
N GLU A 118 -0.94 -8.91 11.53
CA GLU A 118 -1.91 -10.00 11.54
C GLU A 118 -1.38 -11.16 10.69
N TRP A 119 -1.45 -12.37 11.22
CA TRP A 119 -1.16 -13.60 10.48
C TRP A 119 -2.46 -14.23 10.02
N TRP A 120 -2.49 -14.61 8.75
CA TRP A 120 -3.66 -15.19 8.09
C TRP A 120 -3.30 -16.54 7.50
N ASP A 121 -4.15 -17.53 7.75
CA ASP A 121 -4.09 -18.80 7.04
C ASP A 121 -4.86 -18.68 5.73
N GLY A 122 -4.23 -19.09 4.62
CA GLY A 122 -4.87 -19.24 3.31
C GLY A 122 -5.06 -20.71 2.98
N LYS A 123 -6.28 -21.11 2.62
CA LYS A 123 -6.57 -22.45 2.11
C LYS A 123 -7.76 -22.44 1.15
N ASN A 124 -7.53 -22.89 -0.08
CA ASN A 124 -8.56 -23.07 -1.13
C ASN A 124 -9.39 -21.80 -1.38
N GLY A 125 -8.74 -20.64 -1.47
CA GLY A 125 -9.43 -19.37 -1.73
C GLY A 125 -10.16 -18.77 -0.52
N ARG A 126 -9.91 -19.30 0.68
CA ARG A 126 -10.45 -18.77 1.93
C ARG A 126 -9.32 -18.34 2.83
N THR A 127 -9.52 -17.22 3.52
CA THR A 127 -8.60 -16.69 4.51
C THR A 127 -9.22 -16.76 5.90
N THR A 128 -8.40 -17.02 6.92
CA THR A 128 -8.83 -17.00 8.33
C THR A 128 -7.74 -16.34 9.16
N LEU A 129 -8.13 -15.38 10.01
CA LEU A 129 -7.20 -14.72 10.91
C LEU A 129 -6.69 -15.72 11.95
N ALA A 130 -5.40 -15.96 11.97
CA ALA A 130 -4.74 -16.91 12.87
C ALA A 130 -4.23 -16.22 14.14
N ALA A 131 -3.60 -15.05 14.01
CA ALA A 131 -3.04 -14.32 15.15
C ALA A 131 -2.90 -12.82 14.87
N THR A 132 -2.88 -12.02 15.94
CA THR A 132 -2.62 -10.58 15.88
C THR A 132 -1.59 -10.21 16.93
N PHE A 133 -0.60 -9.40 16.55
CA PHE A 133 0.45 -8.91 17.44
C PHE A 133 0.54 -7.39 17.33
N SER A 134 0.45 -6.70 18.47
CA SER A 134 0.66 -5.26 18.56
C SER A 134 2.14 -4.94 18.74
N ASN A 135 2.61 -3.87 18.09
CA ASN A 135 3.97 -3.39 18.26
C ASN A 135 4.05 -2.34 19.40
N PRO A 136 4.70 -2.64 20.53
CA PRO A 136 4.83 -1.68 21.63
C PRO A 136 5.70 -0.47 21.28
N GLY A 137 6.52 -0.55 20.23
CA GLY A 137 7.35 0.55 19.73
C GLY A 137 6.64 1.46 18.73
N PHE A 138 5.34 1.25 18.48
CA PHE A 138 4.58 2.06 17.54
C PHE A 138 4.46 3.52 17.99
N ILE A 139 4.70 4.43 17.05
CA ILE A 139 4.48 5.87 17.21
C ILE A 139 3.37 6.28 16.25
N ALA A 140 2.28 6.83 16.79
CA ALA A 140 1.18 7.34 15.97
C ALA A 140 1.64 8.56 15.13
N PRO A 141 1.11 8.75 13.92
CA PRO A 141 1.48 9.88 13.06
C PRO A 141 0.87 11.23 13.52
N THR A 142 0.33 11.31 14.74
CA THR A 142 -0.33 12.51 15.28
C THR A 142 0.47 13.82 15.11
N PRO A 143 1.81 13.85 15.26
CA PRO A 143 2.57 15.09 15.06
C PRO A 143 2.64 15.60 13.62
N ILE A 144 2.31 14.75 12.63
CA ILE A 144 2.49 15.03 11.20
C ILE A 144 1.16 15.04 10.43
N ILE A 145 0.04 14.68 11.07
CA ILE A 145 -1.27 14.82 10.47
C ILE A 145 -1.78 16.25 10.59
N ASN A 146 -2.40 16.77 9.53
CA ASN A 146 -3.06 18.07 9.55
C ASN A 146 -4.58 17.90 9.78
N VAL A 147 -4.95 17.01 10.70
CA VAL A 147 -6.35 16.87 11.14
C VAL A 147 -6.58 17.97 12.16
N ARG A 148 -7.29 19.02 11.73
CA ARG A 148 -7.85 20.00 12.64
C ARG A 148 -9.18 19.42 13.09
N ASP A 149 -9.34 19.19 14.39
CA ASP A 149 -10.66 18.92 14.94
C ASP A 149 -11.59 20.05 14.48
N LEU A 150 -12.71 19.68 13.84
CA LEU A 150 -13.76 20.63 13.52
C LEU A 150 -14.33 21.12 14.85
N PHE A 151 -13.86 22.27 15.31
CA PHE A 151 -14.49 23.03 16.39
C PHE A 151 -15.84 23.58 15.93
#